data_AF-A0A4P5W2N1-F1
#
_entry.id   AF-A0A4P5W2N1-F1
#
_cell.length_a   1.000
_cell.length_b   1.000
_cell.length_c   1.000
_cell.angle_alpha   90.00
_cell.angle_beta   90.00
_cell.angle_gamma   90.00
#
_symmetry.space_group_name_H-M   'P 1'
#
loop_
_entity.id
_entity.type
_entity.pdbx_description
1 polymer ?
#
loop_
_entity_poly.entity_id
_entity_poly.type
_entity_poly.pdbx_seq_one_letter_code
_entity_poly.pdbx_strand_id
1 'polypeptide(L)'
;MLLLLAACATATIETDTSPAVDSGLDSASDPSDSDDAGPEPLELCINEFMSDNDASVADETNAYPDWIELHNPGTTSVALDGWALTDDESKPDKSPLDGLSLEPGGFLLLWADGLEAGQHLAFELASAEGAVALYAPDGRGSVVNYGAIAADFSAARSPDCCTDAGCFEYAFRGTPGESNVVPVTTEVTLLSAGSTWKYLDGGADPGAGWTLPGFDDSAWASGPAPLGYGDTHQVTVVSYGADPSVKPTTTWFRSTVRVEGASSLNAATLRVLRDDGAIVYLNGVEVARSNMPEGAIDATTFASSSSSGAAETSFWTYALDPTQLAEGANTFAVEIHQHSLDSSDLGFDLALVGERVE
;
A
#
# COMPACT_ATOMS: atom_id res chain seq x y z
N MET A 1 -17.66 -19.19 15.80
CA MET A 1 -17.52 -19.04 14.35
C MET A 1 -16.04 -19.16 14.05
N LEU A 2 -15.67 -20.18 13.29
CA LEU A 2 -14.31 -20.68 13.13
C LEU A 2 -13.53 -19.73 12.21
N LEU A 3 -12.42 -19.15 12.71
CA LEU A 3 -11.52 -18.31 11.91
C LEU A 3 -10.83 -19.19 10.86
N LEU A 4 -11.16 -18.98 9.59
CA LEU A 4 -10.46 -19.61 8.48
C LEU A 4 -9.28 -18.69 8.11
N LEU A 5 -8.10 -18.95 8.67
CA LEU A 5 -6.85 -18.42 8.10
C LEU A 5 -6.63 -19.15 6.78
N ALA A 6 -6.60 -18.41 5.68
CA ALA A 6 -6.09 -18.90 4.41
C ALA A 6 -4.56 -19.08 4.55
N ALA A 7 -4.14 -20.30 4.86
CA ALA A 7 -2.75 -20.70 4.79
C ALA A 7 -2.34 -20.72 3.30
N CYS A 8 -1.39 -19.86 2.94
CA CYS A 8 -0.71 -19.94 1.66
C CYS A 8 0.08 -21.26 1.62
N ALA A 9 -0.15 -22.06 0.59
CA ALA A 9 0.43 -23.40 0.46
C ALA A 9 1.95 -23.31 0.29
N THR A 10 2.70 -23.81 1.27
CA THR A 10 4.12 -24.12 1.11
C THR A 10 4.26 -25.34 0.21
N ALA A 11 4.91 -25.17 -0.95
CA ALA A 11 5.32 -26.29 -1.79
C ALA A 11 6.53 -26.99 -1.16
N THR A 12 6.32 -28.18 -0.61
CA THR A 12 7.40 -29.13 -0.27
C THR A 12 7.69 -30.02 -1.47
N ILE A 13 8.94 -30.07 -1.93
CA ILE A 13 9.42 -31.09 -2.86
C ILE A 13 10.09 -32.19 -2.05
N GLU A 14 9.58 -33.42 -2.17
CA GLU A 14 10.18 -34.63 -1.60
C GLU A 14 11.40 -35.05 -2.41
N THR A 15 12.55 -35.24 -1.76
CA THR A 15 13.70 -35.91 -2.37
C THR A 15 13.63 -37.40 -2.08
N ASP A 16 13.46 -38.19 -3.14
CA ASP A 16 13.47 -39.65 -3.14
C ASP A 16 14.80 -40.19 -2.57
N THR A 17 14.71 -40.89 -1.43
CA THR A 17 15.82 -41.65 -0.86
C THR A 17 15.68 -43.12 -1.27
N SER A 18 16.57 -43.59 -2.15
CA SER A 18 16.90 -45.01 -2.21
C SER A 18 18.42 -45.23 -2.26
N PRO A 19 18.97 -46.14 -1.43
CA PRO A 19 20.40 -46.29 -1.22
C PRO A 19 21.00 -47.45 -2.02
N ALA A 20 22.29 -47.37 -2.38
CA ALA A 20 23.13 -48.55 -2.61
C ALA A 20 24.64 -48.22 -2.78
N VAL A 21 25.41 -48.65 -1.77
CA VAL A 21 26.72 -49.36 -1.76
C VAL A 21 28.02 -48.72 -2.31
N ASP A 22 28.87 -48.33 -1.36
CA ASP A 22 30.21 -48.89 -1.03
C ASP A 22 31.20 -49.24 -2.17
N SER A 23 32.32 -48.52 -2.25
CA SER A 23 33.66 -49.11 -1.96
C SER A 23 34.82 -48.11 -2.11
N GLY A 24 35.52 -47.95 -0.99
CA GLY A 24 36.91 -47.53 -0.76
C GLY A 24 37.85 -46.99 -1.85
N LEU A 25 38.56 -45.95 -1.40
CA LEU A 25 40.03 -45.73 -1.43
C LEU A 25 40.69 -45.14 -2.68
N ASP A 26 41.16 -43.90 -2.45
CA ASP A 26 42.51 -43.39 -2.73
C ASP A 26 42.95 -43.24 -4.19
N SER A 27 42.89 -42.00 -4.71
CA SER A 27 44.02 -41.44 -5.46
C SER A 27 43.92 -39.92 -5.56
N ALA A 28 45.00 -39.27 -5.13
CA ALA A 28 45.50 -37.94 -5.49
C ALA A 28 44.49 -36.91 -6.04
N SER A 29 44.28 -35.83 -5.28
CA SER A 29 43.76 -34.56 -5.77
C SER A 29 44.61 -34.04 -6.94
N ASP A 30 44.09 -34.15 -8.15
CA ASP A 30 44.56 -33.44 -9.33
C ASP A 30 44.22 -31.95 -9.16
N PRO A 31 45.19 -31.02 -9.18
CA PRO A 31 44.92 -29.60 -8.99
C PRO A 31 44.45 -28.90 -10.27
N SER A 32 43.81 -29.61 -11.21
CA SER A 32 43.31 -29.03 -12.46
C SER A 32 41.80 -29.06 -12.66
N ASP A 33 41.01 -29.47 -11.65
CA ASP A 33 39.56 -29.39 -11.72
C ASP A 33 39.07 -28.01 -11.23
N SER A 34 39.14 -27.01 -12.12
CA SER A 34 38.63 -25.65 -11.89
C SER A 34 37.19 -25.46 -12.40
N ASP A 35 36.48 -26.54 -12.73
CA ASP A 35 35.21 -26.45 -13.45
C ASP A 35 33.97 -26.70 -12.58
N ASP A 36 34.10 -26.63 -11.24
CA ASP A 36 32.95 -26.61 -10.31
C ASP A 36 32.56 -25.17 -9.91
N ALA A 37 32.59 -24.25 -10.87
CA ALA A 37 31.82 -23.02 -10.77
C ALA A 37 30.46 -23.32 -11.40
N GLY A 38 29.38 -23.26 -10.61
CA GLY A 38 28.02 -23.27 -11.15
C GLY A 38 27.86 -22.19 -12.24
N PRO A 39 26.77 -22.22 -13.03
CA PRO A 39 26.59 -21.23 -14.09
C PRO A 39 26.74 -19.81 -13.52
N GLU A 40 27.64 -19.02 -14.10
CA GLU A 40 27.83 -17.63 -13.69
C GLU A 40 26.47 -16.92 -13.66
N PRO A 41 26.18 -16.11 -12.63
CA PRO A 41 24.94 -15.35 -12.58
C PRO A 41 24.82 -14.43 -13.80
N LEU A 42 23.59 -14.07 -14.16
CA LEU A 42 23.38 -13.05 -15.18
C LEU A 42 24.00 -11.74 -14.70
N GLU A 43 24.67 -11.04 -15.62
CA GLU A 43 25.38 -9.80 -15.33
C GLU A 43 24.41 -8.65 -15.01
N LEU A 44 23.15 -8.76 -15.46
CA LEU A 44 22.08 -7.81 -15.28
C LEU A 44 20.87 -8.50 -14.65
N CYS A 45 20.04 -7.72 -13.95
CA CYS A 45 18.75 -8.18 -13.47
C CYS A 45 17.61 -7.27 -13.93
N ILE A 46 16.41 -7.85 -14.03
CA ILE A 46 15.16 -7.09 -13.98
C ILE A 46 15.02 -6.60 -12.54
N ASN A 47 15.21 -5.31 -12.33
CA ASN A 47 15.30 -4.71 -11.00
C ASN A 47 13.93 -4.24 -10.51
N GLU A 48 13.21 -3.54 -11.36
CA GLU A 48 11.92 -2.95 -11.04
C GLU A 48 11.04 -2.90 -12.30
N PHE A 49 9.72 -2.96 -12.17
CA PHE A 49 8.80 -2.72 -13.28
C PHE A 49 7.43 -2.27 -12.79
N MET A 50 6.69 -1.54 -13.63
CA MET A 50 5.33 -1.09 -13.39
C MET A 50 4.46 -1.43 -14.60
N SER A 51 3.36 -2.15 -14.37
CA SER A 51 2.44 -2.65 -15.39
C SER A 51 1.14 -1.87 -15.52
N ASP A 52 1.02 -0.77 -14.77
CA ASP A 52 -0.12 0.15 -14.82
C ASP A 52 0.34 1.52 -14.30
N ASN A 53 0.80 2.38 -15.21
CA ASN A 53 1.34 3.71 -14.89
C ASN A 53 0.33 4.79 -15.26
N ASP A 54 -0.42 5.30 -14.29
CA ASP A 54 -1.44 6.33 -14.51
C ASP A 54 -0.84 7.74 -14.39
N ALA A 55 0.10 7.93 -13.46
CA ALA A 55 0.63 9.25 -13.12
C ALA A 55 2.06 9.25 -12.51
N SER A 56 2.76 8.11 -12.47
CA SER A 56 4.04 8.01 -11.77
C SER A 56 5.22 8.60 -12.55
N VAL A 57 5.63 7.96 -13.64
CA VAL A 57 6.83 8.30 -14.42
C VAL A 57 6.41 8.56 -15.86
N ALA A 58 6.75 9.73 -16.38
CA ALA A 58 6.41 10.08 -17.75
C ALA A 58 7.59 9.87 -18.71
N ASP A 59 7.30 9.45 -19.95
CA ASP A 59 8.26 9.39 -21.04
C ASP A 59 8.61 10.79 -21.59
N GLU A 60 9.43 10.86 -22.64
CA GLU A 60 9.80 12.12 -23.29
C GLU A 60 8.62 12.87 -23.94
N THR A 61 7.49 12.19 -24.15
CA THR A 61 6.27 12.77 -24.74
C THR A 61 5.26 13.23 -23.68
N ASN A 62 5.59 13.04 -22.40
CA ASN A 62 4.73 13.27 -21.25
C ASN A 62 3.51 12.30 -21.22
N ALA A 63 3.67 11.11 -21.79
CA ALA A 63 2.79 9.96 -21.59
C ALA A 63 3.28 9.13 -20.41
N TYR A 64 2.41 8.26 -19.87
CA TYR A 64 2.74 7.38 -18.75
C TYR A 64 2.68 5.91 -19.20
N PRO A 65 3.65 5.45 -20.00
CA PRO A 65 3.69 4.05 -20.40
C PRO A 65 4.11 3.17 -19.22
N ASP A 66 3.79 1.88 -19.32
CA ASP A 66 4.41 0.86 -18.49
C ASP A 66 5.93 0.90 -18.67
N TRP A 67 6.66 0.40 -17.68
CA TRP A 67 8.12 0.44 -17.75
C TRP A 67 8.77 -0.73 -17.02
N ILE A 68 9.97 -1.06 -17.48
CA ILE A 68 10.87 -2.06 -16.89
C ILE A 68 12.21 -1.37 -16.66
N GLU A 69 12.82 -1.61 -15.51
CA GLU A 69 14.15 -1.17 -15.18
C GLU A 69 15.13 -2.35 -15.09
N LEU A 70 16.25 -2.22 -15.79
CA LEU A 70 17.40 -3.11 -15.63
C LEU A 70 18.43 -2.48 -14.70
N HIS A 71 19.05 -3.29 -13.85
CA HIS A 71 20.18 -2.88 -13.02
C HIS A 71 21.43 -3.69 -13.36
N ASN A 72 22.58 -3.00 -13.39
CA ASN A 72 23.91 -3.60 -13.46
C ASN A 72 24.58 -3.56 -12.09
N PRO A 73 24.53 -4.64 -11.29
CA PRO A 73 25.21 -4.71 -9.99
C PRO A 73 26.73 -4.87 -10.10
N GLY A 74 27.24 -5.03 -11.32
CA GLY A 74 28.65 -5.26 -11.62
C GLY A 74 29.52 -4.01 -11.48
N THR A 75 30.82 -4.21 -11.71
CA THR A 75 31.84 -3.14 -11.70
C THR A 75 32.30 -2.73 -13.09
N THR A 76 31.71 -3.32 -14.13
CA THR A 76 32.03 -3.13 -15.55
C THR A 76 30.79 -2.70 -16.32
N SER A 77 30.97 -1.85 -17.32
CA SER A 77 29.88 -1.44 -18.23
C SER A 77 29.47 -2.63 -19.10
N VAL A 78 28.17 -2.82 -19.29
CA VAL A 78 27.59 -3.90 -20.10
C VAL A 78 27.04 -3.30 -21.38
N ALA A 79 27.56 -3.74 -22.53
CA ALA A 79 26.93 -3.48 -23.82
C ALA A 79 25.73 -4.42 -23.99
N LEU A 80 24.58 -3.87 -24.39
CA LEU A 80 23.32 -4.63 -24.48
C LEU A 80 23.08 -5.24 -25.87
N ASP A 81 24.09 -5.22 -26.74
CA ASP A 81 24.01 -5.89 -28.05
C ASP A 81 23.76 -7.40 -27.87
N GLY A 82 22.68 -7.89 -28.50
CA GLY A 82 22.19 -9.26 -28.41
C GLY A 82 21.41 -9.59 -27.13
N TRP A 83 21.23 -8.64 -26.21
CA TRP A 83 20.28 -8.80 -25.12
C TRP A 83 18.86 -8.49 -25.60
N ALA A 84 17.87 -9.13 -25.00
CA ALA A 84 16.46 -8.87 -25.33
C ALA A 84 15.56 -8.98 -24.10
N LEU A 85 14.50 -8.16 -24.11
CA LEU A 85 13.37 -8.27 -23.19
C LEU A 85 12.16 -8.85 -23.90
N THR A 86 11.34 -9.58 -23.16
CA THR A 86 10.05 -10.10 -23.65
C THR A 86 9.06 -10.27 -22.49
N ASP A 87 7.78 -10.10 -22.81
CA ASP A 87 6.60 -10.49 -22.01
C ASP A 87 6.10 -11.91 -22.37
N ASP A 88 6.71 -12.55 -23.37
CA ASP A 88 6.36 -13.87 -23.89
C ASP A 88 7.62 -14.73 -24.01
N GLU A 89 7.83 -15.65 -23.07
CA GLU A 89 8.99 -16.56 -23.04
C GLU A 89 9.13 -17.42 -24.30
N SER A 90 8.06 -17.60 -25.10
CA SER A 90 8.15 -18.30 -26.39
C SER A 90 8.80 -17.46 -27.49
N LYS A 91 9.04 -16.16 -27.23
CA LYS A 91 9.67 -15.19 -28.12
C LYS A 91 10.82 -14.49 -27.38
N PRO A 92 11.95 -15.17 -27.12
CA PRO A 92 13.07 -14.61 -26.35
C PRO A 92 13.66 -13.34 -26.98
N ASP A 93 13.59 -13.20 -28.30
CA ASP A 93 14.14 -12.06 -29.05
C ASP A 93 13.09 -10.98 -29.36
N LYS A 94 12.00 -10.88 -28.58
CA LYS A 94 10.85 -10.00 -28.92
C LYS A 94 11.24 -8.52 -28.97
N SER A 95 12.06 -8.04 -28.04
CA SER A 95 12.52 -6.65 -28.00
C SER A 95 14.03 -6.57 -27.76
N PRO A 96 14.85 -6.56 -28.83
CA PRO A 96 16.30 -6.42 -28.73
C PRO A 96 16.73 -5.08 -28.13
N LEU A 97 17.85 -5.07 -27.41
CA LEU A 97 18.40 -3.88 -26.73
C LEU A 97 19.69 -3.36 -27.41
N ASP A 98 19.88 -3.70 -28.68
CA ASP A 98 21.08 -3.36 -29.46
C ASP A 98 21.39 -1.85 -29.46
N GLY A 99 22.66 -1.51 -29.31
CA GLY A 99 23.14 -0.12 -29.26
C GLY A 99 22.93 0.61 -27.92
N LEU A 100 22.31 -0.04 -26.92
CA LEU A 100 22.27 0.46 -25.56
C LEU A 100 23.45 -0.07 -24.74
N SER A 101 23.76 0.62 -23.65
CA SER A 101 24.78 0.20 -22.68
C SER A 101 24.36 0.59 -21.28
N LEU A 102 24.77 -0.22 -20.29
CA LEU A 102 24.49 0.04 -18.89
C LEU A 102 25.79 0.09 -18.08
N GLU A 103 26.10 1.27 -17.58
CA GLU A 103 27.30 1.53 -16.77
C GLU A 103 27.28 0.76 -15.44
N PRO A 104 28.45 0.54 -14.80
CA PRO A 104 28.53 -0.12 -13.50
C PRO A 104 27.66 0.56 -12.44
N GLY A 105 26.85 -0.20 -11.71
CA GLY A 105 25.90 0.32 -10.72
C GLY A 105 24.75 1.13 -11.33
N GLY A 106 24.64 1.16 -12.65
CA GLY A 106 23.64 1.95 -13.37
C GLY A 106 22.27 1.26 -13.40
N PHE A 107 21.25 2.10 -13.60
CA PHE A 107 19.86 1.72 -13.79
C PHE A 107 19.41 2.19 -15.18
N LEU A 108 18.74 1.32 -15.93
CA LEU A 108 18.24 1.62 -17.27
C LEU A 108 16.74 1.42 -17.32
N LEU A 109 16.01 2.53 -17.39
CA LEU A 109 14.57 2.54 -17.60
C LEU A 109 14.25 2.29 -19.08
N LEU A 110 13.28 1.40 -19.32
CA LEU A 110 12.81 0.98 -20.64
C LEU A 110 11.28 1.06 -20.67
N TRP A 111 10.72 1.72 -21.67
CA TRP A 111 9.29 1.96 -21.80
C TRP A 111 8.60 0.79 -22.50
N ALA A 112 7.67 0.12 -21.83
CA ALA A 112 6.86 -0.96 -22.39
C ALA A 112 5.60 -0.37 -23.04
N ASP A 113 5.73 0.15 -24.26
CA ASP A 113 4.66 0.88 -24.95
C ASP A 113 4.38 0.42 -26.40
N GLY A 114 5.05 -0.64 -26.85
CA GLY A 114 4.85 -1.20 -28.18
C GLY A 114 5.48 -0.42 -29.35
N LEU A 115 6.36 0.56 -29.10
CA LEU A 115 6.93 1.41 -30.16
C LEU A 115 8.25 0.89 -30.76
N GLU A 116 9.02 0.06 -30.04
CA GLU A 116 10.28 -0.57 -30.49
C GLU A 116 11.32 0.41 -31.07
N ALA A 117 11.78 1.38 -30.26
CA ALA A 117 12.81 2.34 -30.67
C ALA A 117 13.62 2.88 -29.47
N GLY A 118 14.94 2.75 -29.50
CA GLY A 118 15.79 3.26 -28.42
C GLY A 118 15.47 2.57 -27.08
N GLN A 119 14.95 3.31 -26.11
CA GLN A 119 14.52 2.78 -24.81
C GLN A 119 13.07 2.25 -24.82
N HIS A 120 12.38 2.28 -25.95
CA HIS A 120 11.00 1.77 -26.09
C HIS A 120 10.99 0.31 -26.53
N LEU A 121 10.16 -0.50 -25.88
CA LEU A 121 10.03 -1.94 -26.08
C LEU A 121 8.88 -2.27 -27.04
N ALA A 122 8.97 -3.44 -27.69
CA ALA A 122 7.98 -3.90 -28.66
C ALA A 122 6.66 -4.44 -28.03
N PHE A 123 6.40 -4.15 -26.75
CA PHE A 123 5.24 -4.66 -26.02
C PHE A 123 4.83 -3.74 -24.86
N GLU A 124 3.60 -3.92 -24.40
CA GLU A 124 3.04 -3.36 -23.16
C GLU A 124 2.93 -4.48 -22.11
N LEU A 125 2.87 -4.15 -20.82
CA LEU A 125 2.68 -5.12 -19.76
C LEU A 125 1.19 -5.38 -19.52
N ALA A 126 0.85 -6.59 -19.09
CA ALA A 126 -0.52 -6.98 -18.85
C ALA A 126 -0.92 -6.63 -17.41
N SER A 127 -1.92 -5.76 -17.22
CA SER A 127 -2.31 -5.29 -15.87
C SER A 127 -2.88 -6.36 -14.93
N ALA A 128 -3.33 -7.52 -15.44
CA ALA A 128 -3.96 -8.56 -14.63
C ALA A 128 -2.98 -9.65 -14.14
N GLU A 129 -2.10 -10.12 -15.02
CA GLU A 129 -1.02 -11.07 -14.74
C GLU A 129 -0.15 -11.19 -15.99
N GLY A 130 1.15 -11.49 -15.81
CA GLY A 130 2.07 -11.61 -16.93
C GLY A 130 3.46 -12.08 -16.50
N ALA A 131 4.40 -12.00 -17.45
CA ALA A 131 5.80 -12.26 -17.22
C ALA A 131 6.66 -11.12 -17.81
N VAL A 132 7.84 -10.92 -17.23
CA VAL A 132 8.93 -10.14 -17.81
C VAL A 132 10.16 -11.04 -17.84
N ALA A 133 10.76 -11.22 -19.01
CA ALA A 133 11.92 -12.05 -19.19
C ALA A 133 13.05 -11.28 -19.88
N LEU A 134 14.26 -11.39 -19.33
CA LEU A 134 15.50 -10.85 -19.86
C LEU A 134 16.38 -12.00 -20.34
N TYR A 135 16.82 -11.96 -21.60
CA TYR A 135 17.74 -12.94 -22.17
C TYR A 135 19.07 -12.28 -22.58
N ALA A 136 20.16 -12.95 -22.21
CA ALA A 136 21.51 -12.60 -22.60
C ALA A 136 21.88 -13.23 -23.97
N PRO A 137 22.89 -12.72 -24.68
CA PRO A 137 23.31 -13.24 -25.99
C PRO A 137 23.77 -14.71 -25.98
N ASP A 138 24.15 -15.23 -24.82
CA ASP A 138 24.55 -16.62 -24.62
C ASP A 138 23.37 -17.58 -24.38
N GLY A 139 22.14 -17.05 -24.37
CA GLY A 139 20.90 -17.80 -24.18
C GLY A 139 20.47 -17.99 -22.73
N ARG A 140 21.25 -17.54 -21.74
CA ARG A 140 20.79 -17.48 -20.34
C ARG A 140 19.70 -16.42 -20.20
N GLY A 141 18.76 -16.63 -19.29
CA GLY A 141 17.71 -15.64 -19.03
C GLY A 141 17.16 -15.67 -17.62
N SER A 142 16.53 -14.56 -17.23
CA SER A 142 15.83 -14.37 -15.96
C SER A 142 14.38 -14.06 -16.26
N VAL A 143 13.45 -14.74 -15.58
CA VAL A 143 12.01 -14.56 -15.77
C VAL A 143 11.38 -14.16 -14.44
N VAL A 144 10.53 -13.14 -14.48
CA VAL A 144 9.73 -12.66 -13.37
C VAL A 144 8.26 -12.79 -13.75
N ASN A 145 7.53 -13.66 -13.06
CA ASN A 145 6.09 -13.79 -13.19
C ASN A 145 5.40 -12.89 -12.18
N TYR A 146 4.32 -12.21 -12.58
CA TYR A 146 3.57 -11.29 -11.72
C TYR A 146 2.06 -11.46 -11.90
N GLY A 147 1.31 -11.13 -10.84
CA GLY A 147 -0.15 -10.96 -10.88
C GLY A 147 -0.52 -9.49 -10.94
N ALA A 148 -1.79 -9.16 -10.71
CA ALA A 148 -2.26 -7.78 -10.78
C ALA A 148 -1.51 -6.88 -9.79
N ILE A 149 -0.95 -5.79 -10.32
CA ILE A 149 -0.32 -4.72 -9.56
C ILE A 149 -1.26 -3.51 -9.61
N ALA A 150 -1.44 -2.82 -8.48
CA ALA A 150 -2.29 -1.63 -8.46
C ALA A 150 -1.67 -0.51 -9.30
N ALA A 151 -2.50 0.33 -9.92
CA ALA A 151 -2.05 1.51 -10.66
C ALA A 151 -1.07 2.35 -9.83
N ASP A 152 -0.01 2.82 -10.48
CA ASP A 152 1.11 3.57 -9.90
C ASP A 152 1.92 2.81 -8.83
N PHE A 153 1.78 1.49 -8.70
CA PHE A 153 2.70 0.65 -7.92
C PHE A 153 3.64 -0.12 -8.85
N SER A 154 4.92 -0.15 -8.51
CA SER A 154 5.91 -1.01 -9.15
C SER A 154 6.12 -2.29 -8.34
N ALA A 155 6.60 -3.34 -8.99
CA ALA A 155 7.25 -4.47 -8.33
C ALA A 155 8.76 -4.27 -8.38
N ALA A 156 9.37 -4.07 -7.20
CA ALA A 156 10.77 -3.70 -7.03
C ALA A 156 11.56 -4.79 -6.29
N ARG A 157 12.69 -5.24 -6.84
CA ARG A 157 13.61 -6.13 -6.12
C ARG A 157 14.30 -5.37 -5.01
N SER A 158 14.07 -5.70 -3.76
CA SER A 158 14.74 -5.08 -2.62
C SER A 158 15.40 -6.13 -1.72
N PRO A 159 16.74 -6.11 -1.56
CA PRO A 159 17.70 -5.20 -2.20
C PRO A 159 17.84 -5.45 -3.72
N ASP A 160 18.41 -4.48 -4.45
CA ASP A 160 18.61 -4.57 -5.90
C ASP A 160 19.22 -5.91 -6.34
N CYS A 161 18.70 -6.47 -7.43
CA CYS A 161 19.09 -7.76 -7.99
C CYS A 161 19.06 -8.97 -7.02
N CYS A 162 18.40 -8.89 -5.86
CA CYS A 162 18.35 -10.04 -4.97
C CYS A 162 17.61 -11.23 -5.62
N THR A 163 18.06 -12.45 -5.34
CA THR A 163 17.57 -13.67 -6.01
C THR A 163 16.71 -14.56 -5.13
N ASP A 164 16.56 -14.23 -3.85
CA ASP A 164 15.83 -15.03 -2.88
C ASP A 164 14.31 -14.95 -3.11
N ALA A 165 13.58 -15.97 -2.63
CA ALA A 165 12.13 -15.93 -2.62
C ALA A 165 11.63 -14.77 -1.74
N GLY A 166 10.69 -13.96 -2.25
CA GLY A 166 10.18 -12.77 -1.55
C GLY A 166 11.00 -11.50 -1.78
N CYS A 167 11.89 -11.51 -2.77
CA CYS A 167 12.69 -10.35 -3.15
C CYS A 167 11.92 -9.15 -3.71
N PHE A 168 10.71 -9.37 -4.23
CA PHE A 168 9.89 -8.31 -4.79
C PHE A 168 8.99 -7.70 -3.72
N GLU A 169 9.10 -6.39 -3.56
CA GLU A 169 8.22 -5.55 -2.77
C GLU A 169 7.42 -4.64 -3.70
N TYR A 170 6.25 -4.18 -3.27
CA TYR A 170 5.46 -3.22 -4.03
C TYR A 170 5.75 -1.79 -3.57
N ALA A 171 6.17 -0.93 -4.49
CA ALA A 171 6.52 0.46 -4.19
C ALA A 171 5.61 1.45 -4.92
N PHE A 172 4.98 2.37 -4.18
CA PHE A 172 4.19 3.43 -4.78
C PHE A 172 5.11 4.40 -5.53
N ARG A 173 4.83 4.63 -6.82
CA ARG A 173 5.60 5.41 -7.81
C ARG A 173 6.98 4.86 -8.20
N GLY A 174 7.39 3.74 -7.61
CA GLY A 174 8.68 3.10 -7.83
C GLY A 174 9.90 3.98 -7.52
N THR A 175 11.07 3.48 -7.91
CA THR A 175 12.38 4.13 -7.73
C THR A 175 13.17 4.22 -9.04
N PRO A 176 12.57 4.77 -10.12
CA PRO A 176 13.22 4.81 -11.43
C PRO A 176 14.55 5.56 -11.39
N GLY A 177 15.60 4.90 -11.85
CA GLY A 177 16.96 5.40 -11.92
C GLY A 177 17.77 5.26 -10.63
N GLU A 178 17.20 4.69 -9.57
CA GLU A 178 17.77 4.63 -8.23
C GLU A 178 17.64 3.23 -7.60
N SER A 179 18.36 3.01 -6.49
CA SER A 179 18.33 1.73 -5.77
C SER A 179 16.98 1.47 -5.11
N ASN A 180 16.46 0.25 -5.27
CA ASN A 180 15.29 -0.26 -4.57
C ASN A 180 15.66 -0.59 -3.12
N VAL A 181 15.72 0.43 -2.29
CA VAL A 181 15.82 0.24 -0.84
C VAL A 181 14.42 0.13 -0.27
N VAL A 182 14.12 -0.89 0.55
CA VAL A 182 12.97 -0.77 1.47
C VAL A 182 13.27 0.46 2.31
N PRO A 183 12.49 1.56 2.20
CA PRO A 183 12.71 2.68 3.08
C PRO A 183 12.51 2.16 4.51
N VAL A 184 13.50 2.36 5.38
CA VAL A 184 13.27 2.13 6.80
C VAL A 184 12.22 3.14 7.21
N THR A 185 10.99 2.66 7.42
CA THR A 185 9.92 3.54 7.85
C THR A 185 9.80 3.53 9.36
N THR A 186 9.63 4.72 9.93
CA THR A 186 9.24 4.88 11.33
C THR A 186 7.76 5.23 11.41
N GLU A 187 6.99 4.41 12.14
CA GLU A 187 5.62 4.76 12.49
C GLU A 187 5.62 5.99 13.41
N VAL A 188 4.85 7.01 13.04
CA VAL A 188 4.60 8.20 13.83
C VAL A 188 3.11 8.26 14.18
N THR A 189 2.79 8.38 15.46
CA THR A 189 1.40 8.67 15.86
C THR A 189 1.10 10.14 15.60
N LEU A 190 0.20 10.41 14.66
CA LEU A 190 -0.26 11.75 14.32
C LEU A 190 -1.43 12.17 15.22
N LEU A 191 -2.36 11.24 15.51
CA LEU A 191 -3.46 11.41 16.44
C LEU A 191 -3.66 10.12 17.24
N SER A 192 -3.50 10.18 18.56
CA SER A 192 -3.67 9.00 19.41
C SER A 192 -5.15 8.67 19.63
N ALA A 193 -5.48 7.38 19.74
CA ALA A 193 -6.75 6.94 20.34
C ALA A 193 -6.89 7.54 21.75
N GLY A 194 -8.11 7.84 22.17
CA GLY A 194 -8.38 8.52 23.44
C GLY A 194 -8.09 10.02 23.43
N SER A 195 -7.80 10.61 22.27
CA SER A 195 -7.63 12.06 22.13
C SER A 195 -8.91 12.83 22.52
N THR A 196 -8.75 14.12 22.84
CA THR A 196 -9.90 14.98 23.16
C THR A 196 -10.60 15.44 21.89
N TRP A 197 -11.93 15.31 21.89
CA TRP A 197 -12.80 15.76 20.83
C TRP A 197 -13.78 16.79 21.34
N LYS A 198 -14.09 17.77 20.49
CA LYS A 198 -15.29 18.60 20.60
C LYS A 198 -16.47 17.79 20.10
N TYR A 199 -17.63 17.91 20.72
CA TYR A 199 -18.82 17.17 20.32
C TYR A 199 -20.11 17.98 20.43
N LEU A 200 -21.04 17.66 19.54
CA LEU A 200 -22.42 18.14 19.53
C LEU A 200 -23.34 16.91 19.58
N ASP A 201 -24.09 16.78 20.66
CA ASP A 201 -24.88 15.60 21.01
C ASP A 201 -26.38 15.92 21.23
N GLY A 202 -26.79 17.14 20.85
CA GLY A 202 -28.17 17.60 20.96
C GLY A 202 -29.08 17.18 19.80
N GLY A 203 -28.55 16.46 18.80
CA GLY A 203 -29.27 16.05 17.60
C GLY A 203 -29.57 17.15 16.58
N ALA A 204 -29.11 18.38 16.82
CA ALA A 204 -29.23 19.47 15.87
C ALA A 204 -28.07 19.45 14.87
N ASP A 205 -28.38 19.55 13.58
CA ASP A 205 -27.39 19.64 12.51
C ASP A 205 -26.43 20.84 12.76
N PRO A 206 -25.09 20.64 12.71
CA PRO A 206 -24.09 21.69 12.87
C PRO A 206 -24.19 22.87 11.89
N GLY A 207 -24.83 22.67 10.74
CA GLY A 207 -24.94 23.61 9.66
C GLY A 207 -23.80 23.53 8.64
N ALA A 208 -23.92 24.31 7.58
CA ALA A 208 -22.97 24.28 6.47
C ALA A 208 -21.53 24.61 6.90
N GLY A 209 -20.57 23.88 6.35
CA GLY A 209 -19.14 24.12 6.58
C GLY A 209 -18.61 23.55 7.89
N TRP A 210 -19.40 22.80 8.66
CA TRP A 210 -18.96 22.16 9.91
C TRP A 210 -17.87 21.11 9.73
N THR A 211 -17.50 20.74 8.50
CA THR A 211 -16.37 19.84 8.21
C THR A 211 -15.10 20.60 7.85
N LEU A 212 -15.20 21.90 7.57
CA LEU A 212 -14.09 22.73 7.09
C LEU A 212 -13.20 23.21 8.24
N PRO A 213 -11.91 23.51 7.95
CA PRO A 213 -11.07 24.28 8.84
C PRO A 213 -11.70 25.65 9.14
N GLY A 214 -11.61 26.11 10.39
CA GLY A 214 -12.08 27.44 10.80
C GLY A 214 -13.57 27.56 11.12
N PHE A 215 -14.35 26.47 11.05
CA PHE A 215 -15.69 26.44 11.65
C PHE A 215 -15.62 26.72 13.16
N ASP A 216 -16.53 27.55 13.67
CA ASP A 216 -16.58 27.91 15.09
C ASP A 216 -17.35 26.85 15.89
N ASP A 217 -16.59 25.93 16.49
CA ASP A 217 -17.09 24.91 17.43
C ASP A 217 -16.84 25.30 18.89
N SER A 218 -16.59 26.58 19.19
CA SER A 218 -16.26 27.02 20.57
C SER A 218 -17.37 26.73 21.59
N ALA A 219 -18.63 26.66 21.13
CA ALA A 219 -19.79 26.31 21.95
C ALA A 219 -19.97 24.80 22.18
N TRP A 220 -19.22 23.96 21.46
CA TRP A 220 -19.32 22.51 21.59
C TRP A 220 -18.68 22.04 22.89
N ALA A 221 -19.31 21.04 23.51
CA ALA A 221 -18.74 20.35 24.66
C ALA A 221 -17.46 19.60 24.25
N SER A 222 -16.62 19.22 25.20
CA SER A 222 -15.38 18.49 24.89
C SER A 222 -15.02 17.47 25.94
N GLY A 223 -14.46 16.34 25.50
CA GLY A 223 -13.93 15.30 26.37
C GLY A 223 -13.05 14.30 25.63
N PRO A 224 -12.23 13.52 26.36
CA PRO A 224 -11.42 12.45 25.79
C PRO A 224 -12.28 11.29 25.27
N ALA A 225 -11.84 10.69 24.17
CA ALA A 225 -12.39 9.44 23.67
C ALA A 225 -11.99 8.23 24.57
N PRO A 226 -12.66 7.07 24.47
CA PRO A 226 -13.88 6.82 23.71
C PRO A 226 -15.06 7.66 24.22
N LEU A 227 -15.81 8.25 23.30
CA LEU A 227 -17.03 9.01 23.58
C LEU A 227 -18.27 8.17 23.25
N GLY A 228 -19.34 8.30 24.02
CA GLY A 228 -20.58 7.56 23.74
C GLY A 228 -21.52 7.37 24.91
N TYR A 229 -22.38 6.37 24.86
CA TYR A 229 -23.24 5.92 25.97
C TYR A 229 -23.53 4.43 25.83
N GLY A 230 -24.16 3.82 26.85
CA GLY A 230 -24.65 2.44 26.79
C GLY A 230 -23.67 1.40 27.34
N ASP A 231 -22.36 1.62 27.23
CA ASP A 231 -21.34 0.71 27.78
C ASP A 231 -20.54 1.27 28.96
N THR A 232 -19.59 0.47 29.43
CA THR A 232 -18.66 0.80 30.52
C THR A 232 -17.31 1.32 30.04
N HIS A 233 -17.03 1.30 28.73
CA HIS A 233 -15.72 1.63 28.18
C HIS A 233 -15.59 3.10 27.75
N GLN A 234 -16.70 3.84 27.71
CA GLN A 234 -16.70 5.27 27.37
C GLN A 234 -16.06 6.09 28.49
N VAL A 235 -15.11 6.94 28.12
CA VAL A 235 -14.47 7.89 29.04
C VAL A 235 -15.31 9.16 29.13
N THR A 236 -15.84 9.63 27.99
CA THR A 236 -16.77 10.76 27.94
C THR A 236 -18.17 10.28 27.57
N VAL A 237 -19.14 10.53 28.44
CA VAL A 237 -20.54 10.22 28.16
C VAL A 237 -21.17 11.35 27.35
N VAL A 238 -21.73 11.04 26.19
CA VAL A 238 -22.54 11.98 25.37
C VAL A 238 -24.02 11.79 25.64
N SER A 239 -24.81 12.83 25.43
CA SER A 239 -26.26 12.81 25.56
C SER A 239 -26.91 11.98 24.45
N TYR A 240 -27.91 11.16 24.80
CA TYR A 240 -28.82 10.53 23.83
C TYR A 240 -30.16 11.29 23.69
N GLY A 241 -30.22 12.53 24.18
CA GLY A 241 -31.45 13.32 24.22
C GLY A 241 -32.35 12.98 25.42
N ALA A 242 -33.59 13.49 25.39
CA ALA A 242 -34.52 13.40 26.52
C ALA A 242 -35.34 12.10 26.55
N ASP A 243 -35.52 11.45 25.40
CA ASP A 243 -36.34 10.24 25.25
C ASP A 243 -35.46 9.06 24.84
N PRO A 244 -35.25 8.05 25.72
CA PRO A 244 -34.42 6.89 25.38
C PRO A 244 -35.02 6.00 24.29
N SER A 245 -36.30 6.16 23.92
CA SER A 245 -36.93 5.47 22.80
C SER A 245 -36.88 6.28 21.49
N VAL A 246 -36.46 7.54 21.55
CA VAL A 246 -36.34 8.45 20.40
C VAL A 246 -35.06 9.28 20.54
N LYS A 247 -33.92 8.64 20.31
CA LYS A 247 -32.59 9.27 20.36
C LYS A 247 -32.29 10.03 19.06
N PRO A 248 -31.43 11.06 19.09
CA PRO A 248 -30.87 11.63 17.87
C PRO A 248 -30.24 10.56 16.97
N THR A 249 -30.50 10.63 15.67
CA THR A 249 -29.86 9.72 14.71
C THR A 249 -28.35 9.96 14.64
N THR A 250 -27.91 11.21 14.74
CA THR A 250 -26.51 11.59 14.53
C THR A 250 -25.91 12.33 15.73
N THR A 251 -24.66 12.01 16.04
CA THR A 251 -23.79 12.77 16.96
C THR A 251 -22.54 13.22 16.20
N TRP A 252 -22.11 14.47 16.41
CA TRP A 252 -20.99 15.06 15.67
C TRP A 252 -19.78 15.28 16.56
N PHE A 253 -18.60 15.05 16.00
CA PHE A 253 -17.31 15.20 16.66
C PHE A 253 -16.36 16.00 15.79
N ARG A 254 -15.54 16.85 16.43
CA ARG A 254 -14.49 17.64 15.76
C ARG A 254 -13.20 17.65 16.57
N SER A 255 -12.07 17.59 15.90
CA SER A 255 -10.76 17.79 16.51
C SER A 255 -9.79 18.40 15.51
N THR A 256 -8.82 19.16 16.02
CA THR A 256 -7.73 19.71 15.20
C THR A 256 -6.43 19.07 15.67
N VAL A 257 -5.72 18.45 14.74
CA VAL A 257 -4.41 17.85 14.97
C VAL A 257 -3.33 18.65 14.25
N ARG A 258 -2.14 18.71 14.84
CA ARG A 258 -0.97 19.31 14.21
C ARG A 258 -0.10 18.21 13.62
N VAL A 259 0.09 18.23 12.31
CA VAL A 259 1.02 17.37 11.58
C VAL A 259 2.30 18.15 11.35
N GLU A 260 3.44 17.54 11.68
CA GLU A 260 4.76 18.09 11.36
C GLU A 260 5.42 17.17 10.33
N GLY A 261 6.16 17.74 9.38
CA GLY A 261 6.82 16.95 8.34
C GLY A 261 5.84 16.18 7.46
N ALA A 262 4.71 16.79 7.08
CA ALA A 262 3.69 16.15 6.24
C ALA A 262 4.29 15.62 4.93
N SER A 263 5.24 16.35 4.34
CA SER A 263 5.93 15.94 3.10
C SER A 263 6.86 14.73 3.25
N SER A 264 7.16 14.29 4.48
CA SER A 264 7.97 13.10 4.75
C SER A 264 7.13 11.84 5.00
N LEU A 265 5.80 11.96 5.00
CA LEU A 265 4.91 10.82 5.16
C LEU A 265 4.83 10.04 3.84
N ASN A 266 5.16 8.75 3.90
CA ASN A 266 5.01 7.83 2.78
C ASN A 266 3.62 7.15 2.80
N ALA A 267 3.09 6.91 4.00
CA ALA A 267 1.75 6.37 4.19
C ALA A 267 1.08 7.00 5.41
N ALA A 268 -0.25 6.98 5.43
CA ALA A 268 -1.06 7.28 6.61
C ALA A 268 -2.20 6.27 6.75
N THR A 269 -2.48 5.89 7.98
CA THR A 269 -3.52 4.93 8.33
C THR A 269 -4.47 5.55 9.35
N LEU A 270 -5.72 5.73 8.93
CA LEU A 270 -6.83 6.18 9.77
C LEU A 270 -7.48 4.96 10.41
N ARG A 271 -7.76 5.04 11.72
CA ARG A 271 -8.43 4.01 12.50
C ARG A 271 -9.66 4.62 13.17
N VAL A 272 -10.84 4.08 12.91
CA VAL A 272 -12.12 4.58 13.44
C VAL A 272 -12.84 3.49 14.21
N LEU A 273 -13.13 3.73 15.49
CA LEU A 273 -14.08 2.95 16.27
C LEU A 273 -15.44 3.65 16.16
N ARG A 274 -16.48 2.91 15.78
CA ARG A 274 -17.82 3.46 15.54
C ARG A 274 -18.91 2.49 15.96
N ASP A 275 -20.03 3.07 16.39
CA ASP A 275 -21.30 2.40 16.59
C ASP A 275 -22.45 3.41 16.41
N ASP A 276 -23.34 3.30 15.42
CA ASP A 276 -23.46 2.23 14.40
C ASP A 276 -22.78 2.56 13.07
N GLY A 277 -22.72 3.81 12.62
CA GLY A 277 -22.19 4.20 11.31
C GLY A 277 -21.30 5.42 11.46
N ALA A 278 -20.34 5.63 10.56
CA ALA A 278 -19.45 6.78 10.63
C ALA A 278 -19.12 7.35 9.25
N ILE A 279 -19.00 8.68 9.19
CA ILE A 279 -18.35 9.39 8.08
C ILE A 279 -17.29 10.30 8.65
N VAL A 280 -16.06 10.21 8.11
CA VAL A 280 -14.91 10.99 8.53
C VAL A 280 -14.51 11.94 7.43
N TYR A 281 -14.38 13.20 7.79
CA TYR A 281 -13.91 14.28 6.94
C TYR A 281 -12.55 14.80 7.44
N LEU A 282 -11.63 15.00 6.51
CA LEU A 282 -10.35 15.68 6.72
C LEU A 282 -10.37 16.99 5.93
N ASN A 283 -10.26 18.12 6.63
CA ASN A 283 -10.26 19.45 6.03
C ASN A 283 -11.44 19.72 5.07
N GLY A 284 -12.60 19.09 5.33
CA GLY A 284 -13.81 19.20 4.53
C GLY A 284 -13.98 18.15 3.43
N VAL A 285 -12.98 17.29 3.20
CA VAL A 285 -13.05 16.19 2.23
C VAL A 285 -13.41 14.90 2.97
N GLU A 286 -14.39 14.15 2.48
CA GLU A 286 -14.69 12.82 3.00
C GLU A 286 -13.53 11.88 2.70
N VAL A 287 -12.95 11.26 3.74
CA VAL A 287 -11.79 10.36 3.63
C VAL A 287 -12.09 8.94 4.09
N ALA A 288 -13.17 8.74 4.85
CA ALA A 288 -13.65 7.41 5.19
C ALA A 288 -15.15 7.38 5.43
N ARG A 289 -15.77 6.28 5.05
CA ARG A 289 -17.18 5.96 5.29
C ARG A 289 -17.28 4.53 5.80
N SER A 290 -17.92 4.33 6.95
CA SER A 290 -18.09 3.04 7.61
C SER A 290 -19.55 2.77 7.88
N ASN A 291 -20.10 1.69 7.31
CA ASN A 291 -21.47 1.24 7.56
C ASN A 291 -22.54 2.34 7.36
N MET A 292 -22.34 3.18 6.36
CA MET A 292 -23.30 4.19 5.92
C MET A 292 -23.71 3.89 4.48
N PRO A 293 -24.94 4.26 4.06
CA PRO A 293 -25.37 4.07 2.68
C PRO A 293 -24.53 4.92 1.72
N GLU A 294 -24.52 4.55 0.44
CA GLU A 294 -23.93 5.39 -0.60
C GLU A 294 -24.78 6.65 -0.85
N GLY A 295 -24.16 7.67 -1.43
CA GLY A 295 -24.83 8.91 -1.82
C GLY A 295 -24.86 9.98 -0.73
N ALA A 296 -25.76 10.94 -0.91
CA ALA A 296 -25.91 12.09 -0.02
C ALA A 296 -26.47 11.65 1.35
N ILE A 297 -25.85 12.16 2.40
CA ILE A 297 -26.16 11.84 3.81
C ILE A 297 -26.59 13.12 4.50
N ASP A 298 -27.56 12.99 5.40
CA ASP A 298 -27.99 14.06 6.31
C ASP A 298 -28.10 13.54 7.74
N ALA A 299 -28.34 14.45 8.68
CA ALA A 299 -28.50 14.19 10.11
C ALA A 299 -29.59 13.18 10.50
N THR A 300 -30.44 12.75 9.55
CA THR A 300 -31.52 11.78 9.78
C THR A 300 -31.27 10.43 9.11
N THR A 301 -30.19 10.32 8.33
CA THR A 301 -29.83 9.09 7.63
C THR A 301 -29.31 8.07 8.63
N PHE A 302 -29.86 6.85 8.62
CA PHE A 302 -29.39 5.77 9.49
C PHE A 302 -28.16 5.07 8.91
N ALA A 303 -27.39 4.42 9.79
CA ALA A 303 -26.40 3.43 9.41
C ALA A 303 -27.05 2.27 8.62
N SER A 304 -26.26 1.59 7.78
CA SER A 304 -26.75 0.53 6.88
C SER A 304 -27.18 -0.75 7.62
N SER A 305 -26.55 -1.04 8.75
CA SER A 305 -26.90 -2.14 9.65
C SER A 305 -26.54 -1.79 11.09
N SER A 306 -27.03 -2.55 12.07
CA SER A 306 -26.58 -2.43 13.45
C SER A 306 -25.15 -2.96 13.63
N SER A 307 -24.39 -2.37 14.56
CA SER A 307 -23.16 -2.93 15.14
C SER A 307 -23.52 -3.89 16.29
N SER A 308 -22.60 -4.80 16.63
CA SER A 308 -22.71 -5.62 17.84
C SER A 308 -21.40 -6.32 18.20
N GLY A 309 -21.14 -6.49 19.49
CA GLY A 309 -20.07 -7.32 20.02
C GLY A 309 -18.68 -6.76 19.69
N ALA A 310 -17.85 -7.54 19.01
CA ALA A 310 -16.48 -7.10 18.71
C ALA A 310 -16.45 -5.88 17.77
N ALA A 311 -17.49 -5.66 16.95
CA ALA A 311 -17.55 -4.55 16.02
C ALA A 311 -17.65 -3.17 16.71
N GLU A 312 -18.23 -3.13 17.92
CA GLU A 312 -18.40 -1.90 18.72
C GLU A 312 -17.12 -1.50 19.47
N THR A 313 -16.17 -2.42 19.59
CA THR A 313 -14.92 -2.22 20.35
C THR A 313 -13.66 -2.31 19.50
N SER A 314 -13.81 -2.55 18.19
CA SER A 314 -12.71 -2.66 17.24
C SER A 314 -12.57 -1.41 16.39
N PHE A 315 -11.33 -1.07 16.05
CA PHE A 315 -11.05 -0.06 15.06
C PHE A 315 -11.19 -0.62 13.64
N TRP A 316 -11.89 0.11 12.80
CA TRP A 316 -11.92 -0.06 11.34
C TRP A 316 -10.81 0.77 10.72
N THR A 317 -10.03 0.16 9.84
CA THR A 317 -8.81 0.76 9.29
C THR A 317 -9.03 1.20 7.85
N TYR A 318 -8.55 2.40 7.52
CA TYR A 318 -8.61 3.01 6.21
C TYR A 318 -7.23 3.55 5.83
N ALA A 319 -6.78 3.26 4.61
CA ALA A 319 -5.63 3.95 4.04
C ALA A 319 -6.03 5.42 3.79
N LEU A 320 -5.15 6.34 4.19
CA LEU A 320 -5.30 7.76 3.93
C LEU A 320 -4.15 8.19 3.04
N ASP A 321 -4.46 8.86 1.93
CA ASP A 321 -3.44 9.47 1.08
C ASP A 321 -2.72 10.58 1.89
N PRO A 322 -1.42 10.42 2.19
CA PRO A 322 -0.69 11.37 3.02
C PRO A 322 -0.64 12.78 2.40
N THR A 323 -0.84 12.92 1.09
CA THR A 323 -0.90 14.24 0.43
C THR A 323 -2.13 15.06 0.82
N GLN A 324 -3.16 14.44 1.40
CA GLN A 324 -4.33 15.11 1.95
C GLN A 324 -4.07 15.79 3.30
N LEU A 325 -2.96 15.45 3.97
CA LEU A 325 -2.55 16.07 5.23
C LEU A 325 -1.72 17.34 4.93
N ALA A 326 -2.17 18.47 5.47
CA ALA A 326 -1.43 19.72 5.39
C ALA A 326 -0.31 19.77 6.44
N GLU A 327 0.79 20.46 6.14
CA GLU A 327 1.76 20.85 7.17
C GLU A 327 1.08 21.77 8.20
N GLY A 328 1.21 21.45 9.49
CA GLY A 328 0.54 22.17 10.55
C GLY A 328 -0.88 21.66 10.84
N ALA A 329 -1.84 22.56 10.94
CA ALA A 329 -3.17 22.24 11.46
C ALA A 329 -4.05 21.49 10.43
N ASN A 330 -4.59 20.36 10.84
CA ASN A 330 -5.56 19.56 10.10
C ASN A 330 -6.82 19.37 10.94
N THR A 331 -7.99 19.55 10.34
CA THR A 331 -9.28 19.39 11.01
C THR A 331 -9.88 18.04 10.64
N PHE A 332 -10.11 17.21 11.65
CA PHE A 332 -10.98 16.04 11.52
C PHE A 332 -12.39 16.39 12.02
N ALA A 333 -13.38 16.01 11.23
CA ALA A 333 -14.78 16.11 11.57
C ALA A 333 -15.44 14.75 11.33
N VAL A 334 -16.25 14.27 12.27
CA VAL A 334 -16.85 12.94 12.22
C VAL A 334 -18.31 13.02 12.60
N GLU A 335 -19.14 12.33 11.85
CA GLU A 335 -20.54 12.08 12.21
C GLU A 335 -20.74 10.59 12.48
N ILE A 336 -21.33 10.29 13.64
CA ILE A 336 -21.73 8.93 14.02
C ILE A 336 -23.23 8.82 13.92
N HIS A 337 -23.70 7.81 13.20
CA HIS A 337 -25.11 7.58 12.93
C HIS A 337 -25.57 6.28 13.57
N GLN A 338 -26.71 6.33 14.26
CA GLN A 338 -27.39 5.13 14.76
C GLN A 338 -28.01 4.34 13.59
N HIS A 339 -28.27 3.05 13.78
CA HIS A 339 -29.10 2.23 12.88
C HIS A 339 -30.60 2.33 13.23
N SER A 340 -30.93 2.65 14.48
CA SER A 340 -32.31 2.89 14.94
C SER A 340 -32.39 3.94 16.04
N LEU A 341 -33.57 4.54 16.21
CA LEU A 341 -33.81 5.59 17.21
C LEU A 341 -33.79 5.08 18.66
N ASP A 342 -33.91 3.77 18.87
CA ASP A 342 -33.95 3.13 20.18
C ASP A 342 -32.65 2.40 20.53
N SER A 343 -31.59 2.52 19.70
CA SER A 343 -30.28 1.88 19.91
C SER A 343 -29.75 2.09 21.33
N SER A 344 -29.22 1.03 21.95
CA SER A 344 -28.82 0.99 23.36
C SER A 344 -27.59 1.84 23.68
N ASP A 345 -26.75 2.08 22.68
CA ASP A 345 -25.36 2.47 22.78
C ASP A 345 -24.95 3.38 21.63
N LEU A 346 -23.78 4.01 21.83
CA LEU A 346 -23.01 4.73 20.84
C LEU A 346 -21.55 4.64 21.27
N GLY A 347 -20.66 4.52 20.30
CA GLY A 347 -19.21 4.48 20.54
C GLY A 347 -18.45 5.24 19.46
N PHE A 348 -17.50 6.07 19.88
CA PHE A 348 -16.60 6.78 18.99
C PHE A 348 -15.19 6.90 19.57
N ASP A 349 -14.21 6.51 18.77
CA ASP A 349 -12.80 6.90 18.93
C ASP A 349 -12.14 6.94 17.54
N LEU A 350 -11.07 7.70 17.40
CA LEU A 350 -10.34 7.83 16.15
C LEU A 350 -8.85 8.05 16.41
N ALA A 351 -8.02 7.29 15.70
CA ALA A 351 -6.57 7.43 15.70
C ALA A 351 -6.04 7.59 14.27
N LEU A 352 -4.91 8.27 14.14
CA LEU A 352 -4.17 8.43 12.89
C LEU A 352 -2.71 8.11 13.16
N VAL A 353 -2.17 7.17 12.40
CA VAL A 353 -0.73 6.88 12.36
C VAL A 353 -0.21 7.18 10.97
N GLY A 354 1.02 7.66 10.88
CA GLY A 354 1.75 7.88 9.63
C GLY A 354 3.02 7.04 9.61
N GLU A 355 3.59 6.85 8.43
CA GLU A 355 4.89 6.20 8.25
C GLU A 355 5.83 7.17 7.54
N ARG A 356 7.03 7.37 8.09
CA ARG A 356 8.06 8.24 7.50
C ARG A 356 9.25 7.43 7.08
N VAL A 357 9.80 7.72 5.90
CA VAL A 357 11.12 7.22 5.51
C VAL A 357 12.18 7.94 6.34
N GLU A 358 13.09 7.18 6.97
CA GLU A 358 14.24 7.73 7.70
C GLU A 358 15.27 8.46 6.81
#